data_AF-A0A4R3NML3-F1
#
_entry.id   AF-A0A4R3NML3-F1
#
_cell.length_a   1.000
_cell.length_b   1.000
_cell.length_c   1.000
_cell.angle_alpha   90.00
_cell.angle_beta   90.00
_cell.angle_gamma   90.00
#
_symmetry.space_group_name_H-M   'P 1'
#
loop_
_entity.id
_entity.type
_entity.pdbx_description
1 polymer ?
#
loop_
_entity_poly.entity_id
_entity_poly.type
_entity_poly.pdbx_seq_one_letter_code
_entity_poly.pdbx_strand_id
1 'polypeptide(L)'
;MSDALQSQDLSDINILDNQPFTETDHEILKSYEAAVDGLAMLIGEHCEIVLHSLEDLKCSAVRIANGQHTGRKIGSPITDLALRMLHDMADAESNVSKAYFTKAKSGDLMKSVTIAIRNRKQRVIGLLCINMNLDVPFSEIIKSFVPEEKQEVTSDVNFASSVDDLVAQTLEYTIEEVSNDRNVSNNAKNKQVVLNLYEKGIFDIKDAINQVADRLNISKHTVYLYIRQFKSGE
;
A
#
# COMPACT_ATOMS: atom_id res chain seq x y z
N MET A 1 3.17 2.17 -64.16
CA MET A 1 4.56 2.48 -63.76
C MET A 1 4.44 3.50 -62.64
N SER A 2 3.98 3.09 -61.44
CA SER A 2 4.63 2.18 -60.48
C SER A 2 5.76 2.88 -59.73
N ASP A 3 5.73 2.67 -58.41
CA ASP A 3 6.73 2.95 -57.38
C ASP A 3 6.74 4.33 -56.72
N ALA A 4 6.82 4.44 -55.39
CA ALA A 4 6.47 3.54 -54.29
C ALA A 4 6.55 4.47 -53.07
N LEU A 5 5.41 4.74 -52.41
CA LEU A 5 5.47 5.25 -51.05
C LEU A 5 6.10 4.15 -50.22
N GLN A 6 7.29 4.40 -49.69
CA GLN A 6 7.90 3.57 -48.67
C GLN A 6 6.94 3.51 -47.49
N SER A 7 6.23 2.39 -47.40
CA SER A 7 5.64 1.86 -46.20
C SER A 7 6.74 1.77 -45.14
N GLN A 8 6.73 2.70 -44.19
CA GLN A 8 7.42 2.46 -42.93
C GLN A 8 6.69 1.32 -42.23
N ASP A 9 7.34 0.16 -42.22
CA ASP A 9 6.96 -1.05 -41.51
C ASP A 9 6.53 -0.71 -40.07
N LEU A 10 5.26 -0.97 -39.78
CA LEU A 10 4.65 -0.94 -38.44
C LEU A 10 4.90 -2.27 -37.69
N SER A 11 5.97 -2.99 -37.99
CA SER A 11 6.12 -4.41 -37.61
C SER A 11 6.96 -4.72 -36.36
N ASP A 12 7.71 -3.80 -35.74
CA ASP A 12 8.75 -4.24 -34.80
C ASP A 12 8.87 -3.46 -33.48
N ILE A 13 7.80 -3.48 -32.68
CA ILE A 13 7.96 -3.43 -31.20
C ILE A 13 7.05 -4.51 -30.61
N ASN A 14 7.64 -5.68 -30.34
CA ASN A 14 6.96 -6.81 -29.70
C ASN A 14 6.84 -6.51 -28.18
N ILE A 15 5.99 -5.54 -27.81
CA ILE A 15 5.76 -5.08 -26.42
C ILE A 15 5.20 -6.23 -25.57
N LEU A 16 4.45 -7.11 -26.21
CA LEU A 16 4.06 -8.41 -25.70
C LEU A 16 5.16 -9.39 -26.08
N ASP A 17 6.31 -9.31 -25.40
CA ASP A 17 7.32 -10.36 -25.49
C ASP A 17 6.59 -11.68 -25.24
N ASN A 18 6.51 -12.56 -26.25
CA ASN A 18 5.70 -13.78 -26.19
C ASN A 18 6.31 -14.84 -25.25
N GLN A 19 7.34 -14.45 -24.48
CA GLN A 19 7.91 -15.26 -23.43
C GLN A 19 6.90 -15.49 -22.30
N PRO A 20 6.70 -16.75 -21.89
CA PRO A 20 5.84 -17.08 -20.77
C PRO A 20 6.35 -16.40 -19.50
N PHE A 21 5.43 -16.11 -18.58
CA PHE A 21 5.81 -15.51 -17.31
C PHE A 21 6.58 -16.53 -16.46
N THR A 22 7.55 -16.02 -15.71
CA THR A 22 8.31 -16.79 -14.74
C THR A 22 7.57 -16.85 -13.41
N GLU A 23 7.90 -17.81 -12.55
CA GLU A 23 7.34 -17.90 -11.18
C GLU A 23 7.49 -16.59 -10.40
N THR A 24 8.64 -15.91 -10.54
CA THR A 24 8.86 -14.59 -9.95
C THR A 24 7.91 -13.52 -10.49
N ASP A 25 7.51 -13.58 -11.76
CA ASP A 25 6.53 -12.64 -12.32
C ASP A 25 5.16 -12.86 -11.66
N HIS A 26 4.75 -14.12 -11.47
CA HIS A 26 3.51 -14.46 -10.76
C HIS A 26 3.55 -14.03 -9.29
N GLU A 27 4.68 -14.21 -8.60
CA GLU A 27 4.87 -13.74 -7.21
C GLU A 27 4.75 -12.22 -7.10
N ILE A 28 5.33 -11.48 -8.04
CA ILE A 28 5.21 -10.02 -8.09
C ILE A 28 3.74 -9.64 -8.24
N LEU A 29 3.02 -10.20 -9.22
CA LEU A 29 1.59 -9.88 -9.41
C LEU A 29 0.75 -10.24 -8.18
N LYS A 30 1.00 -11.40 -7.58
CA LYS A 30 0.31 -11.84 -6.37
C LYS A 30 0.52 -10.88 -5.20
N SER A 31 1.70 -10.27 -5.07
CA SER A 31 1.97 -9.27 -4.03
C SER A 31 1.07 -8.02 -4.13
N TYR A 32 0.54 -7.71 -5.32
CA TYR A 32 -0.39 -6.60 -5.53
C TYR A 32 -1.84 -6.93 -5.16
N GLU A 33 -2.21 -8.20 -4.96
CA GLU A 33 -3.59 -8.56 -4.59
C GLU A 33 -4.02 -7.90 -3.27
N ALA A 34 -3.12 -7.88 -2.27
CA ALA A 34 -3.38 -7.21 -1.00
C ALA A 34 -3.50 -5.68 -1.17
N ALA A 35 -2.74 -5.10 -2.11
CA ALA A 35 -2.84 -3.67 -2.42
C ALA A 35 -4.19 -3.33 -3.07
N VAL A 36 -4.70 -4.19 -3.96
CA VAL A 36 -6.04 -4.04 -4.56
C VAL A 36 -7.11 -3.99 -3.46
N ASP A 37 -7.06 -4.92 -2.52
CA ASP A 37 -8.04 -5.00 -1.43
C ASP A 37 -7.90 -3.84 -0.44
N GLY A 38 -6.67 -3.52 -0.02
CA GLY A 38 -6.40 -2.45 0.94
C GLY A 38 -6.77 -1.07 0.42
N LEU A 39 -6.44 -0.77 -0.84
CA LEU A 39 -6.80 0.52 -1.46
C LEU A 39 -8.32 0.65 -1.63
N ALA A 40 -9.01 -0.43 -2.02
CA ALA A 40 -10.46 -0.40 -2.17
C ALA A 40 -11.17 -0.23 -0.81
N MET A 41 -10.64 -0.87 0.24
CA MET A 41 -11.14 -0.71 1.61
C MET A 41 -10.93 0.72 2.12
N LEU A 42 -9.78 1.34 1.82
CA LEU A 42 -9.48 2.71 2.23
C LEU A 42 -10.34 3.76 1.50
N ILE A 43 -10.45 3.65 0.18
CA ILE A 43 -11.15 4.67 -0.63
C ILE A 43 -12.66 4.47 -0.58
N GLY A 44 -13.12 3.22 -0.45
CA GLY A 44 -14.53 2.86 -0.38
C GLY A 44 -15.11 2.34 -1.69
N GLU A 45 -16.41 2.05 -1.66
CA GLU A 45 -17.09 1.26 -2.68
C GLU A 45 -17.15 1.89 -4.07
N HIS A 46 -16.95 3.21 -4.20
CA HIS A 46 -17.01 3.95 -5.46
C HIS A 46 -15.69 3.99 -6.23
N CYS A 47 -14.64 3.40 -5.67
CA CYS A 47 -13.36 3.22 -6.35
C CYS A 47 -13.19 1.77 -6.77
N GLU A 48 -13.21 1.51 -8.08
CA GLU A 48 -12.88 0.22 -8.67
C GLU A 48 -11.37 0.11 -8.83
N ILE A 49 -10.82 -1.02 -8.37
CA ILE A 49 -9.40 -1.33 -8.53
C ILE A 49 -9.28 -2.66 -9.26
N VAL A 50 -8.52 -2.66 -10.37
CA VAL A 50 -8.35 -3.84 -11.22
C VAL A 50 -6.87 -4.11 -11.41
N LEU A 51 -6.44 -5.31 -11.03
CA LEU A 51 -5.14 -5.86 -11.37
C LEU A 51 -5.26 -6.71 -12.62
N HIS A 52 -4.49 -6.34 -13.64
CA HIS A 52 -4.35 -7.08 -14.89
C HIS A 52 -3.01 -7.82 -14.92
N SER A 53 -3.04 -9.12 -15.24
CA SER A 53 -1.90 -9.86 -15.78
C SER A 53 -1.86 -9.69 -17.30
N LEU A 54 -0.67 -9.45 -17.86
CA LEU A 54 -0.49 -9.36 -19.31
C LEU A 54 -0.12 -10.71 -19.95
N GLU A 55 -0.14 -11.80 -19.19
CA GLU A 55 0.13 -13.15 -19.69
C GLU A 55 -0.93 -13.64 -20.69
N ASP A 56 -2.21 -13.40 -20.39
CA ASP A 56 -3.33 -13.63 -21.32
C ASP A 56 -4.25 -12.41 -21.34
N LEU A 57 -4.18 -11.63 -22.42
CA LEU A 57 -4.96 -10.41 -22.60
C LEU A 57 -6.48 -10.67 -22.67
N LYS A 58 -6.91 -11.89 -23.02
CA LYS A 58 -8.33 -12.26 -23.04
C LYS A 58 -8.88 -12.49 -21.64
N CYS A 59 -8.02 -12.93 -20.72
CA CYS A 59 -8.33 -13.23 -19.33
C CYS A 59 -7.51 -12.37 -18.35
N SER A 60 -7.21 -11.13 -18.73
CA SER A 60 -6.20 -10.33 -18.05
C SER A 60 -6.54 -9.96 -16.61
N ALA A 61 -7.81 -9.70 -16.28
CA ALA A 61 -8.17 -9.22 -14.95
C ALA A 61 -8.07 -10.35 -13.90
N VAL A 62 -7.01 -10.36 -13.10
CA VAL A 62 -6.71 -11.44 -12.14
C VAL A 62 -7.22 -11.14 -10.73
N ARG A 63 -7.33 -9.86 -10.35
CA ARG A 63 -7.94 -9.42 -9.09
C ARG A 63 -8.73 -8.14 -9.33
N ILE A 64 -9.94 -8.05 -8.78
CA ILE A 64 -10.80 -6.87 -8.88
C ILE A 64 -11.41 -6.60 -7.51
N ALA A 65 -11.39 -5.34 -7.11
CA ALA A 65 -12.23 -4.81 -6.04
C ALA A 65 -13.22 -3.79 -6.62
N ASN A 66 -14.46 -3.82 -6.14
CA ASN A 66 -15.55 -2.94 -6.57
C ASN A 66 -15.85 -2.94 -8.09
N GLY A 67 -15.74 -4.10 -8.76
CA GLY A 67 -15.92 -4.27 -10.20
C GLY A 67 -17.34 -3.98 -10.75
N GLN A 68 -18.32 -3.76 -9.87
CA GLN A 68 -19.71 -3.49 -10.25
C GLN A 68 -19.87 -2.24 -11.13
N HIS A 69 -19.00 -1.23 -10.99
CA HIS A 69 -19.11 0.04 -11.72
C HIS A 69 -18.85 -0.11 -13.22
N THR A 70 -17.92 -0.99 -13.61
CA THR A 70 -17.66 -1.28 -15.02
C THR A 70 -18.28 -2.60 -15.49
N GLY A 71 -18.86 -3.37 -14.56
CA GLY A 71 -19.38 -4.72 -14.80
C GLY A 71 -18.28 -5.77 -15.01
N ARG A 72 -17.03 -5.45 -14.64
CA ARG A 72 -15.88 -6.37 -14.76
C ARG A 72 -15.97 -7.48 -13.72
N LYS A 73 -15.53 -8.65 -14.13
CA LYS A 73 -15.32 -9.84 -13.29
C LYS A 73 -13.92 -10.40 -13.51
N ILE A 74 -13.44 -11.23 -12.58
CA ILE A 74 -12.16 -11.94 -12.75
C ILE A 74 -12.21 -12.70 -14.09
N GLY A 75 -11.13 -12.62 -14.86
CA GLY A 75 -11.04 -13.12 -16.23
C GLY A 75 -11.58 -12.17 -17.30
N SER A 76 -11.95 -10.93 -16.96
CA SER A 76 -12.31 -9.93 -17.98
C SER A 76 -11.11 -9.59 -18.87
N PRO A 77 -11.33 -9.36 -20.18
CA PRO A 77 -10.27 -8.99 -21.09
C PRO A 77 -9.74 -7.58 -20.79
N ILE A 78 -8.52 -7.33 -21.26
CA ILE A 78 -7.96 -5.98 -21.28
C ILE A 78 -8.77 -5.11 -22.25
N THR A 79 -8.87 -3.82 -21.96
CA THR A 79 -9.54 -2.86 -22.85
C THR A 79 -8.58 -2.26 -23.86
N ASP A 80 -9.08 -1.85 -25.03
CA ASP A 80 -8.31 -1.13 -26.05
C ASP A 80 -7.58 0.11 -25.52
N LEU A 81 -8.18 0.82 -24.54
CA LEU A 81 -7.53 1.95 -23.89
C LEU A 81 -6.30 1.49 -23.08
N ALA A 82 -6.46 0.48 -22.22
CA ALA A 82 -5.35 -0.07 -21.44
C ALA A 82 -4.24 -0.64 -22.34
N LEU A 83 -4.58 -1.22 -23.51
CA LEU A 83 -3.59 -1.64 -24.51
C LEU A 83 -2.81 -0.47 -25.10
N ARG A 84 -3.47 0.63 -25.45
CA ARG A 84 -2.78 1.85 -25.90
C ARG A 84 -1.89 2.43 -24.81
N MET A 85 -2.37 2.47 -23.58
CA MET A 85 -1.58 2.96 -22.45
C MET A 85 -0.37 2.07 -22.16
N LEU A 86 -0.50 0.75 -22.31
CA LEU A 86 0.64 -0.16 -22.23
C LEU A 86 1.72 0.19 -23.27
N HIS A 87 1.31 0.53 -24.50
CA HIS A 87 2.24 0.96 -25.54
C HIS A 87 2.94 2.27 -25.17
N ASP A 88 2.17 3.27 -24.72
CA ASP A 88 2.74 4.56 -24.32
C ASP A 88 3.69 4.42 -23.10
N MET A 89 3.40 3.49 -22.20
CA MET A 89 4.22 3.22 -21.01
C MET A 89 5.43 2.34 -21.30
N ALA A 90 5.42 1.53 -22.36
CA ALA A 90 6.56 0.69 -22.71
C ALA A 90 7.83 1.53 -22.93
N ASP A 91 7.66 2.70 -23.54
CA ASP A 91 8.75 3.63 -23.90
C ASP A 91 8.96 4.76 -22.88
N ALA A 92 8.13 4.85 -21.84
CA ALA A 92 8.20 5.92 -20.85
C ALA A 92 9.07 5.56 -19.64
N GLU A 93 9.84 6.53 -19.13
CA GLU A 93 10.53 6.40 -17.84
C GLU A 93 9.56 6.33 -16.64
N SER A 94 8.32 6.80 -16.82
CA SER A 94 7.28 6.77 -15.79
C SER A 94 6.47 5.48 -15.85
N ASN A 95 6.31 4.83 -14.69
CA ASN A 95 5.42 3.68 -14.52
C ASN A 95 3.95 4.07 -14.30
N VAL A 96 3.64 5.36 -14.25
CA VAL A 96 2.29 5.84 -13.92
C VAL A 96 1.78 6.75 -15.02
N SER A 97 0.52 6.54 -15.44
CA SER A 97 -0.13 7.45 -16.38
C SER A 97 -0.43 8.79 -15.72
N LYS A 98 -0.58 9.83 -16.53
CA LYS A 98 -1.37 11.00 -16.09
C LYS A 98 -2.79 10.55 -15.76
N ALA A 99 -3.46 11.23 -14.83
CA ALA A 99 -4.88 10.99 -14.57
C ALA A 99 -5.69 11.35 -15.83
N TYR A 100 -6.67 10.51 -16.17
CA TYR A 100 -7.51 10.67 -17.35
C TYR A 100 -8.97 10.37 -17.01
N PHE A 101 -9.87 10.77 -17.91
CA PHE A 101 -11.31 10.54 -17.74
C PHE A 101 -11.80 9.55 -18.79
N THR A 102 -12.68 8.65 -18.38
CA THR A 102 -13.35 7.68 -19.26
C THR A 102 -14.83 7.62 -18.95
N LYS A 103 -15.59 6.93 -19.80
CA LYS A 103 -16.97 6.55 -19.50
C LYS A 103 -17.07 5.04 -19.35
N ALA A 104 -17.70 4.58 -18.28
CA ALA A 104 -18.06 3.19 -18.11
C ALA A 104 -19.11 2.76 -19.15
N LYS A 105 -19.37 1.45 -19.27
CA LYS A 105 -20.41 0.94 -20.17
C LYS A 105 -21.81 1.44 -19.82
N SER A 106 -22.06 1.73 -18.55
CA SER A 106 -23.27 2.36 -18.03
C SER A 106 -23.43 3.82 -18.46
N GLY A 107 -22.36 4.47 -18.92
CA GLY A 107 -22.31 5.90 -19.22
C GLY A 107 -21.63 6.73 -18.14
N ASP A 108 -21.37 6.14 -16.97
CA ASP A 108 -20.84 6.83 -15.78
C ASP A 108 -19.46 7.43 -16.06
N LEU A 109 -19.25 8.68 -15.65
CA LEU A 109 -17.97 9.37 -15.73
C LEU A 109 -16.99 8.77 -14.70
N MET A 110 -15.88 8.25 -15.21
CA MET A 110 -14.82 7.68 -14.41
C MET A 110 -13.57 8.55 -14.50
N LYS A 111 -12.90 8.78 -13.37
CA LYS A 111 -11.53 9.32 -13.33
C LYS A 111 -10.56 8.20 -12.99
N SER A 112 -9.58 8.00 -13.85
CA SER A 112 -8.73 6.80 -13.83
C SER A 112 -7.25 7.13 -13.82
N VAL A 113 -6.47 6.24 -13.24
CA VAL A 113 -5.01 6.16 -13.37
C VAL A 113 -4.62 4.70 -13.59
N THR A 114 -3.60 4.48 -14.42
CA THR A 114 -3.03 3.17 -14.67
C THR A 114 -1.56 3.16 -14.26
N ILE A 115 -1.15 2.12 -13.55
CA ILE A 115 0.21 1.90 -13.06
C ILE A 115 0.74 0.63 -13.72
N ALA A 116 1.86 0.73 -14.44
CA ALA A 116 2.58 -0.40 -15.00
C ALA A 116 3.36 -1.15 -13.91
N ILE A 117 3.18 -2.46 -13.86
CA ILE A 117 3.93 -3.36 -12.98
C ILE A 117 5.02 -4.02 -13.82
N ARG A 118 6.27 -3.78 -13.44
CA ARG A 118 7.46 -4.32 -14.14
C ARG A 118 8.16 -5.38 -13.32
N ASN A 119 8.72 -6.37 -14.02
CA ASN A 119 9.56 -7.37 -13.40
C ASN A 119 11.03 -6.92 -13.28
N ARG A 120 11.88 -7.83 -12.79
CA ARG A 120 13.32 -7.57 -12.61
C ARG A 120 14.06 -7.22 -13.91
N LYS A 121 13.53 -7.61 -15.06
CA LYS A 121 14.06 -7.30 -16.40
C LYS A 121 13.48 -6.00 -16.98
N GLN A 122 12.75 -5.21 -16.19
CA GLN A 122 12.03 -4.00 -16.61
C GLN A 122 10.93 -4.24 -17.66
N ARG A 123 10.54 -5.50 -17.90
CA ARG A 123 9.39 -5.86 -18.73
C ARG A 123 8.10 -5.59 -17.98
N VAL A 124 7.13 -4.97 -18.64
CA VAL A 124 5.78 -4.77 -18.08
C VAL A 124 5.05 -6.13 -18.08
N ILE A 125 4.68 -6.60 -16.90
CA ILE A 125 4.01 -7.90 -16.68
C ILE A 125 2.56 -7.73 -16.22
N GLY A 126 2.18 -6.54 -15.76
CA GLY A 126 0.82 -6.26 -15.30
C GLY A 126 0.48 -4.78 -15.32
N LEU A 127 -0.80 -4.50 -15.10
CA LEU A 127 -1.32 -3.15 -14.91
C LEU A 127 -2.20 -3.11 -13.66
N LEU A 128 -2.00 -2.10 -12.80
CA LEU A 128 -2.95 -1.76 -11.74
C LEU A 128 -3.74 -0.53 -12.17
N CYS A 129 -5.03 -0.72 -12.44
CA CYS A 129 -5.94 0.36 -12.82
C CYS A 129 -6.78 0.75 -11.61
N ILE A 130 -6.80 2.05 -11.30
CA ILE A 130 -7.61 2.65 -10.23
C ILE A 130 -8.62 3.57 -10.91
N ASN A 131 -9.91 3.29 -10.73
CA ASN A 131 -11.01 3.96 -11.42
C ASN A 131 -12.02 4.49 -10.40
N MET A 132 -12.14 5.81 -10.30
CA MET A 132 -13.10 6.48 -9.43
C MET A 132 -14.38 6.82 -10.19
N ASN A 133 -15.53 6.35 -9.73
CA ASN A 133 -16.82 6.80 -10.26
C ASN A 133 -17.11 8.21 -9.75
N LEU A 134 -17.30 9.17 -10.67
CA LEU A 134 -17.57 10.58 -10.36
C LEU A 134 -19.03 10.97 -10.52
N ASP A 135 -19.88 10.08 -11.03
CA ASP A 135 -21.31 10.34 -11.18
C ASP A 135 -22.10 9.99 -9.90
N VAL A 136 -21.43 9.48 -8.87
CA VAL A 136 -21.98 9.34 -7.52
C VAL A 136 -21.91 10.68 -6.77
N PRO A 137 -22.89 10.99 -5.90
CA PRO A 137 -22.82 12.17 -5.05
C PRO A 137 -21.54 12.17 -4.22
N PHE A 138 -20.83 13.29 -4.20
CA PHE A 138 -19.56 13.41 -3.47
C PHE A 138 -19.73 13.16 -1.96
N SER A 139 -20.93 13.34 -1.42
CA SER A 139 -21.26 12.98 -0.04
C SER A 139 -21.07 11.48 0.24
N GLU A 140 -21.39 10.60 -0.71
CA GLU A 140 -21.19 9.15 -0.55
C GLU A 140 -19.69 8.79 -0.57
N ILE A 141 -18.90 9.51 -1.38
CA ILE A 141 -17.43 9.37 -1.38
C ILE A 141 -16.86 9.86 -0.05
N ILE A 142 -17.32 10.99 0.49
CA ILE A 142 -16.83 11.51 1.77
C ILE A 142 -17.15 10.57 2.93
N LYS A 143 -18.27 9.83 2.89
CA LYS A 143 -18.65 8.91 3.98
C LYS A 143 -17.58 7.87 4.29
N SER A 144 -16.79 7.41 3.32
CA SER A 144 -15.69 6.45 3.58
C SER A 144 -14.52 7.07 4.37
N PHE A 145 -14.47 8.40 4.48
CA PHE A 145 -13.44 9.15 5.21
C PHE A 145 -13.94 9.77 6.51
N VAL A 146 -15.24 9.60 6.84
CA VAL A 146 -15.82 10.07 8.10
C VAL A 146 -15.81 8.91 9.10
N PRO A 147 -15.21 9.05 10.29
CA PRO A 147 -15.25 8.01 11.31
C PRO A 147 -16.70 7.69 11.69
N GLU A 148 -17.06 6.41 11.74
CA GLU A 148 -18.31 6.01 12.37
C GLU A 148 -18.23 6.34 13.87
N GLU A 149 -19.33 6.85 14.46
CA GLU A 149 -19.41 7.37 15.84
C GLU A 149 -18.92 6.43 16.96
N LYS A 150 -18.55 5.18 16.63
CA LYS A 150 -18.09 4.13 17.56
C LYS A 150 -16.65 3.68 17.36
N GLN A 151 -15.90 4.28 16.45
CA GLN A 151 -14.46 3.97 16.36
C GLN A 151 -13.71 4.82 17.38
N GLU A 152 -13.18 4.18 18.42
CA GLU A 152 -12.05 4.72 19.16
C GLU A 152 -10.99 5.03 18.11
N VAL A 153 -10.74 6.33 17.86
CA VAL A 153 -9.62 6.76 17.03
C VAL A 153 -8.39 6.12 17.66
N THR A 154 -7.80 5.15 16.97
CA THR A 154 -6.60 4.47 17.44
C THR A 154 -5.55 5.54 17.71
N SER A 155 -5.13 5.61 18.97
CA SER A 155 -4.00 6.35 19.55
C SER A 155 -3.16 7.21 18.60
N ASP A 156 -2.88 8.45 19.01
CA ASP A 156 -1.97 9.39 18.34
C ASP A 156 -0.81 8.69 17.61
N VAL A 157 -0.84 8.73 16.27
CA VAL A 157 0.22 8.16 15.43
C VAL A 157 1.41 9.12 15.48
N ASN A 158 2.55 8.59 15.90
CA ASN A 158 3.76 9.38 16.04
C ASN A 158 4.58 9.43 14.74
N PHE A 159 4.77 10.63 14.18
CA PHE A 159 5.54 10.87 12.95
C PHE A 159 6.99 11.25 13.26
N ALA A 160 7.79 10.25 13.65
CA ALA A 160 9.21 10.45 13.87
C ALA A 160 9.97 10.73 12.56
N SER A 161 10.92 11.67 12.62
CA SER A 161 11.74 12.07 11.48
C SER A 161 12.97 11.17 11.26
N SER A 162 13.31 10.34 12.24
CA SER A 162 14.38 9.34 12.19
C SER A 162 14.13 8.19 13.17
N VAL A 163 14.93 7.13 13.09
CA VAL A 163 14.83 5.98 14.01
C VAL A 163 15.15 6.40 15.46
N ASP A 164 16.13 7.28 15.67
CA ASP A 164 16.45 7.79 17.00
C ASP A 164 15.33 8.68 17.55
N ASP A 165 14.74 9.51 16.69
CA ASP A 165 13.60 10.36 17.02
C ASP A 165 12.36 9.50 17.38
N LEU A 166 12.17 8.37 16.69
CA LEU A 166 11.10 7.41 16.99
C LEU A 166 11.26 6.82 18.38
N VAL A 167 12.47 6.39 18.74
CA VAL A 167 12.76 5.84 20.07
C VAL A 167 12.57 6.90 21.14
N ALA A 168 13.16 8.08 20.97
CA ALA A 168 13.11 9.17 21.94
C ALA A 168 11.67 9.62 22.20
N GLN A 169 10.89 9.80 21.15
CA GLN A 169 9.53 10.30 21.26
C GLN A 169 8.56 9.23 21.76
N THR A 170 8.69 7.96 21.33
CA THR A 170 7.89 6.85 21.88
C THR A 170 8.16 6.65 23.37
N LEU A 171 9.42 6.83 23.78
CA LEU A 171 9.83 6.82 25.18
C LEU A 171 9.17 7.96 25.96
N GLU A 172 9.20 9.19 25.46
CA GLU A 172 8.58 10.33 26.13
C GLU A 172 7.06 10.16 26.28
N TYR A 173 6.37 9.75 25.21
CA TYR A 173 4.93 9.46 25.27
C TYR A 173 4.61 8.35 26.27
N THR A 174 5.40 7.28 26.30
CA THR A 174 5.17 6.17 27.24
C THR A 174 5.44 6.59 28.68
N ILE A 175 6.42 7.48 28.93
CA ILE A 175 6.64 8.08 30.24
C ILE A 175 5.44 8.93 30.66
N GLU A 176 4.90 9.76 29.78
CA GLU A 176 3.74 10.60 30.05
C GLU A 176 2.49 9.77 30.34
N GLU A 177 2.22 8.76 29.49
CA GLU A 177 1.12 7.79 29.62
C GLU A 177 1.16 7.11 31.01
N VAL A 178 2.30 6.51 31.38
CA VAL A 178 2.47 5.83 32.67
C VAL A 178 2.50 6.80 33.85
N SER A 179 2.97 8.04 33.64
CA SER A 179 3.00 9.05 34.71
C SER A 179 1.60 9.53 35.07
N ASN A 180 0.71 9.61 34.09
CA ASN A 180 -0.68 10.02 34.24
C ASN A 180 -1.60 8.88 34.71
N ASP A 181 -1.18 7.61 34.59
CA ASP A 181 -1.92 6.47 35.14
C ASP A 181 -1.84 6.41 36.66
N ARG A 182 -2.99 6.64 37.32
CA ARG A 182 -3.13 6.61 38.78
C ARG A 182 -3.09 5.21 39.38
N ASN A 183 -3.25 4.17 38.56
CA ASN A 183 -3.20 2.77 39.01
C ASN A 183 -1.76 2.26 39.16
N VAL A 184 -0.78 2.95 38.56
CA VAL A 184 0.63 2.57 38.63
C VAL A 184 1.30 3.29 39.80
N SER A 185 1.77 2.51 40.78
CA SER A 185 2.54 3.07 41.91
C SER A 185 3.82 3.75 41.41
N ASN A 186 4.25 4.83 42.09
CA ASN A 186 5.46 5.56 41.70
C ASN A 186 6.72 4.67 41.61
N ASN A 187 6.81 3.66 42.48
CA ASN A 187 7.94 2.71 42.47
C ASN A 187 7.87 1.71 41.29
N ALA A 188 6.70 1.54 40.67
CA ALA A 188 6.50 0.64 39.54
C ALA A 188 6.56 1.37 38.18
N LYS A 189 6.52 2.71 38.15
CA LYS A 189 6.47 3.49 36.89
C LYS A 189 7.60 3.16 35.93
N ASN A 190 8.85 3.10 36.41
CA ASN A 190 9.98 2.74 35.54
C ASN A 190 9.88 1.31 34.99
N LYS A 191 9.37 0.35 35.78
CA LYS A 191 9.12 -1.01 35.30
C LYS A 191 8.04 -0.97 34.23
N GLN A 192 6.91 -0.31 34.49
CA GLN A 192 5.80 -0.22 33.55
C GLN A 192 6.19 0.44 32.21
N VAL A 193 6.97 1.53 32.24
CA VAL A 193 7.47 2.16 31.01
C VAL A 193 8.30 1.18 30.18
N VAL A 194 9.20 0.43 30.82
CA VAL A 194 10.03 -0.57 30.11
C VAL A 194 9.15 -1.69 29.51
N LEU A 195 8.10 -2.12 30.20
CA LEU A 195 7.18 -3.14 29.69
C LEU A 195 6.39 -2.64 28.48
N ASN A 196 5.79 -1.44 28.58
CA ASN A 196 5.05 -0.85 27.47
C ASN A 196 5.95 -0.65 26.24
N LEU A 197 7.21 -0.24 26.43
CA LEU A 197 8.18 -0.11 25.33
C LEU A 197 8.57 -1.47 24.73
N TYR A 198 8.61 -2.51 25.56
CA TYR A 198 8.86 -3.87 25.10
C TYR A 198 7.70 -4.40 24.23
N GLU A 199 6.46 -4.19 24.65
CA GLU A 199 5.27 -4.54 23.87
C GLU A 199 5.17 -3.74 22.57
N LYS A 200 5.60 -2.47 22.57
CA LYS A 200 5.70 -1.62 21.38
C LYS A 200 6.87 -1.99 20.45
N GLY A 201 7.68 -3.00 20.78
CA GLY A 201 8.80 -3.48 19.94
C GLY A 201 10.01 -2.53 19.89
N ILE A 202 10.09 -1.52 20.77
CA ILE A 202 11.15 -0.49 20.72
C ILE A 202 12.55 -1.08 20.92
N PHE A 203 12.68 -2.19 21.64
CA PHE A 203 13.98 -2.81 21.90
C PHE A 203 14.54 -3.65 20.75
N ASP A 204 13.79 -3.84 19.65
CA ASP A 204 14.32 -4.41 18.40
C ASP A 204 15.17 -3.38 17.63
N ILE A 205 15.06 -2.10 17.99
CA ILE A 205 15.85 -1.01 17.43
C ILE A 205 17.22 -0.96 18.11
N LYS A 206 18.27 -0.85 17.30
CA LYS A 206 19.65 -0.74 17.77
C LYS A 206 19.80 0.49 18.68
N ASP A 207 20.54 0.33 19.78
CA ASP A 207 20.84 1.38 20.77
C ASP A 207 19.64 1.91 21.59
N ALA A 208 18.40 1.44 21.35
CA ALA A 208 17.22 1.85 22.11
C ALA A 208 17.35 1.58 23.63
N ILE A 209 17.99 0.47 24.00
CA ILE A 209 18.26 0.13 25.41
C ILE A 209 19.11 1.21 26.09
N ASN A 210 20.06 1.82 25.39
CA ASN A 210 20.92 2.87 25.94
C ASN A 210 20.08 4.13 26.19
N GLN A 211 19.30 4.55 25.20
CA GLN A 211 18.44 5.73 25.28
C GLN A 211 17.42 5.61 26.43
N VAL A 212 16.79 4.44 26.57
CA VAL A 212 15.82 4.16 27.65
C VAL A 212 16.48 4.16 29.02
N ALA A 213 17.65 3.53 29.16
CA ALA A 213 18.39 3.50 30.43
C ALA A 213 18.77 4.92 30.88
N ASP A 214 19.30 5.73 29.96
CA ASP A 214 19.73 7.10 30.24
C ASP A 214 18.55 8.00 30.61
N ARG A 215 17.44 7.94 29.84
CA ARG A 215 16.25 8.78 30.05
C ARG A 215 15.46 8.43 31.31
N LEU A 216 15.40 7.15 31.70
CA LEU A 216 14.76 6.67 32.93
C LEU A 216 15.68 6.73 34.15
N ASN A 217 16.95 7.09 33.96
CA ASN A 217 17.99 7.13 34.98
C ASN A 217 18.15 5.77 35.71
N ILE A 218 18.22 4.68 34.94
CA ILE A 218 18.41 3.31 35.44
C ILE A 218 19.57 2.63 34.69
N SER A 219 20.10 1.54 35.24
CA SER A 219 21.16 0.80 34.56
C SER A 219 20.60 -0.02 33.39
N LYS A 220 21.41 -0.26 32.35
CA LYS A 220 21.08 -1.21 31.26
C LYS A 220 20.71 -2.59 31.82
N HIS A 221 21.41 -3.02 32.87
CA HIS A 221 21.12 -4.28 33.57
C HIS A 221 19.69 -4.29 34.15
N THR A 222 19.22 -3.17 34.69
CA THR A 222 17.84 -3.01 35.19
C THR A 222 16.81 -3.12 34.07
N VAL A 223 17.08 -2.53 32.89
CA VAL A 223 16.21 -2.69 31.72
C VAL A 223 16.10 -4.17 31.32
N TYR A 224 17.23 -4.86 31.18
CA TYR A 224 17.24 -6.30 30.89
C TYR A 224 16.53 -7.14 31.96
N LEU A 225 16.70 -6.77 33.24
CA LEU A 225 16.03 -7.45 34.36
C LEU A 225 14.50 -7.36 34.22
N TYR A 226 13.95 -6.18 33.94
CA TYR A 226 12.50 -5.99 33.76
C TYR A 226 11.96 -6.78 32.56
N ILE A 227 12.65 -6.73 31.42
CA ILE A 227 12.27 -7.51 30.23
C ILE A 227 12.30 -9.02 30.54
N ARG A 228 13.30 -9.49 31.29
CA ARG A 228 13.43 -10.90 31.68
C ARG A 228 12.30 -11.33 32.62
N GLN A 229 11.98 -10.52 33.63
CA GLN A 229 10.88 -10.82 34.57
C GLN A 229 9.55 -10.95 33.82
N PHE A 230 9.28 -10.04 32.89
CA PHE A 230 8.09 -10.10 32.05
C PHE A 230 8.01 -11.38 31.21
N LYS A 231 9.11 -11.76 30.54
CA LYS A 231 9.19 -13.02 29.79
C LYS A 231 9.03 -14.27 30.66
N SER A 232 9.36 -14.17 31.94
CA SER A 232 9.32 -15.30 32.89
C SER A 232 7.97 -15.44 33.60
N GLY A 233 7.03 -14.49 33.38
CA GLY A 233 5.70 -14.51 33.99
C GLY A 233 5.67 -14.14 35.48
N GLU A 234 6.65 -13.38 35.97
CA GLU A 234 6.73 -12.86 37.36
C GLU A 234 6.30 -11.40 37.50
#